data_AF-A0A969WYK6-F1
#
_entry.id   AF-A0A969WYK6-F1
#
_cell.length_a   1.000
_cell.length_b   1.000
_cell.length_c   1.000
_cell.angle_alpha   90.00
_cell.angle_beta   90.00
_cell.angle_gamma   90.00
#
_symmetry.space_group_name_H-M   'P 1'
#
loop_
_entity.id
_entity.type
_entity.pdbx_description
1 polymer ?
#
loop_
_entity_poly.entity_id
_entity_poly.type
_entity_poly.pdbx_seq_one_letter_code
_entity_poly.pdbx_strand_id
1 'polypeptide(L)'
;MHQMRAIATLMLGLAVAGSAISWNFRGSFTGGLIFAACEAATVGALADWFAVVALFRHPLGLKFIPHTAIIPNKRGKIVEGIVKTVEKDWLSLDFIKGKIQTYSLVDEIASALDNEKGR
;
A
#
# COMPACT_ATOMS: atom_id res chain seq x y z
N MET A 1 -15.30 2.90 -3.38
CA MET A 1 -14.76 2.88 -2.00
C MET A 1 -15.72 2.28 -0.96
N HIS A 2 -17.03 2.59 -0.96
CA HIS A 2 -17.96 2.05 0.03
C HIS A 2 -18.09 0.51 0.01
N GLN A 3 -18.03 -0.11 -1.17
CA GLN A 3 -18.14 -1.57 -1.32
C GLN A 3 -16.96 -2.34 -0.68
N MET A 4 -15.73 -1.86 -0.82
CA MET A 4 -14.55 -2.51 -0.20
C MET A 4 -14.59 -2.44 1.33
N ARG A 5 -15.08 -1.34 1.90
CA ARG A 5 -15.25 -1.21 3.36
C ARG A 5 -16.32 -2.17 3.87
N ALA A 6 -17.42 -2.31 3.13
CA ALA A 6 -18.50 -3.24 3.45
C ALA A 6 -18.02 -4.71 3.42
N ILE A 7 -17.26 -5.10 2.39
CA ILE A 7 -16.71 -6.47 2.28
C ILE A 7 -15.74 -6.75 3.44
N ALA A 8 -14.85 -5.81 3.78
CA ALA A 8 -13.92 -5.98 4.90
C ALA A 8 -14.66 -6.13 6.24
N THR A 9 -15.69 -5.32 6.51
CA THR A 9 -16.52 -5.46 7.72
C THR A 9 -17.31 -6.77 7.74
N LEU A 10 -17.74 -7.26 6.58
CA LEU A 10 -18.51 -8.50 6.47
C LEU A 10 -17.63 -9.74 6.67
N MET A 11 -16.40 -9.72 6.14
CA MET A 11 -15.38 -10.76 6.39
C MET A 11 -15.01 -10.84 7.88
N LEU A 12 -14.82 -9.68 8.54
CA LEU A 12 -14.57 -9.62 9.98
C LEU A 12 -15.76 -10.16 10.79
N GLY A 13 -16.99 -9.77 10.42
CA GLY A 13 -18.21 -10.25 11.04
C GLY A 13 -18.38 -11.78 10.90
N LEU A 14 -18.05 -12.34 9.72
CA LEU A 14 -18.07 -13.77 9.49
C LEU A 14 -17.04 -14.53 10.32
N ALA A 15 -15.81 -14.00 10.48
CA ALA A 15 -14.79 -14.62 11.31
C ALA A 15 -15.19 -14.67 12.79
N VAL A 16 -15.76 -13.57 13.31
CA VAL A 16 -16.27 -13.49 14.69
C VAL A 16 -17.48 -14.42 14.89
N ALA A 17 -18.42 -14.43 13.95
CA ALA A 17 -19.59 -15.31 14.01
C ALA A 17 -19.19 -16.80 13.92
N GLY A 18 -18.27 -17.14 13.03
CA GLY A 18 -17.72 -18.50 12.90
C GLY A 18 -17.05 -18.98 14.18
N SER A 19 -16.25 -18.12 14.82
CA SER A 19 -15.65 -18.42 16.13
C SER A 19 -16.71 -18.64 17.22
N ALA A 20 -17.74 -17.80 17.27
CA ALA A 20 -18.84 -17.94 18.24
C ALA A 20 -19.69 -19.20 18.03
N ILE A 21 -19.99 -19.55 16.77
CA ILE A 21 -20.76 -20.76 16.42
C ILE A 21 -19.94 -22.02 16.72
N SER A 22 -18.64 -22.02 16.44
CA SER A 22 -17.74 -23.14 16.72
C SER A 22 -17.48 -23.38 18.22
N TRP A 23 -17.85 -22.44 19.10
CA TRP A 23 -17.70 -22.59 20.55
C TRP A 23 -18.38 -23.86 21.10
N ASN A 24 -19.55 -24.21 20.55
CA ASN A 24 -20.33 -25.39 20.96
C ASN A 24 -19.73 -26.73 20.48
N PHE A 25 -18.89 -26.72 19.45
CA PHE A 25 -18.30 -27.92 18.83
C PHE A 25 -16.84 -28.21 19.27
N ARG A 26 -16.33 -27.49 20.28
CA ARG A 26 -14.97 -27.67 20.82
C ARG A 26 -14.66 -29.09 21.32
N GLY A 27 -15.68 -29.89 21.63
CA GLY A 27 -15.51 -31.28 22.09
C GLY A 27 -15.07 -32.28 21.01
N SER A 28 -15.15 -31.92 19.72
CA SER A 28 -14.75 -32.77 18.60
C SER A 28 -13.46 -32.26 17.94
N PHE A 29 -12.58 -33.17 17.51
CA PHE A 29 -11.28 -32.83 16.87
C PHE A 29 -11.44 -31.90 15.66
N THR A 30 -12.45 -32.15 14.81
CA THR A 30 -12.74 -31.31 13.63
C THR A 30 -13.31 -29.95 14.02
N GLY A 31 -14.16 -29.89 15.05
CA GLY A 31 -14.71 -28.65 15.59
C GLY A 31 -13.66 -27.75 16.24
N GLY A 32 -12.71 -28.35 16.97
CA GLY A 32 -11.57 -27.65 17.55
C GLY A 32 -10.63 -27.05 16.50
N LEU A 33 -10.37 -27.76 15.39
CA LEU A 33 -9.54 -27.23 14.30
C LEU A 33 -10.19 -26.02 13.61
N ILE A 34 -11.49 -26.09 13.33
CA ILE A 34 -12.24 -24.98 12.73
C ILE A 34 -12.27 -23.78 13.69
N PHE A 35 -12.49 -24.03 14.98
CA PHE A 35 -12.45 -22.99 16.00
C PHE A 35 -11.08 -22.29 16.03
N ALA A 36 -9.98 -23.05 16.09
CA ALA A 36 -8.63 -22.51 16.11
C ALA A 36 -8.30 -21.73 14.82
N ALA A 37 -8.76 -22.21 13.66
CA ALA A 37 -8.61 -21.49 12.40
C ALA A 37 -9.38 -20.15 12.40
N CYS A 38 -10.62 -20.13 12.91
CA CYS A 38 -11.40 -18.90 13.05
C CYS A 38 -10.78 -17.92 14.04
N GLU A 39 -10.25 -18.40 15.17
CA GLU A 39 -9.54 -17.57 16.16
C GLU A 39 -8.28 -16.95 15.55
N ALA A 40 -7.47 -17.75 14.87
CA ALA A 40 -6.28 -17.27 14.17
C ALA A 40 -6.63 -16.26 13.06
N ALA A 41 -7.68 -16.50 12.28
CA ALA A 41 -8.15 -15.57 11.25
C ALA A 41 -8.61 -14.23 11.85
N THR A 42 -9.29 -14.27 13.00
CA THR A 42 -9.77 -13.05 13.69
C THR A 42 -8.60 -12.23 14.22
N VAL A 43 -7.63 -12.87 14.87
CA VAL A 43 -6.42 -12.21 15.37
C VAL A 43 -5.57 -11.67 14.21
N GLY A 44 -5.42 -12.44 13.13
CA GLY A 44 -4.69 -12.02 11.92
C GLY A 44 -5.30 -10.78 11.26
N ALA A 45 -6.63 -10.74 11.13
CA ALA A 45 -7.33 -9.58 10.59
C ALA A 45 -7.17 -8.33 11.47
N LEU A 46 -7.20 -8.50 12.81
CA LEU A 46 -6.95 -7.41 13.75
C LEU A 46 -5.50 -6.91 13.68
N ALA A 47 -4.53 -7.81 13.52
CA ALA A 47 -3.12 -7.47 13.41
C ALA A 47 -2.82 -6.67 12.13
N ASP A 48 -3.39 -7.08 10.99
CA ASP A 48 -3.23 -6.35 9.73
C ASP A 48 -3.83 -4.94 9.81
N TRP A 49 -5.05 -4.83 10.36
CA TRP A 49 -5.68 -3.53 10.61
C TRP A 49 -4.80 -2.64 11.49
N PHE A 50 -4.27 -3.20 12.59
CA PHE A 50 -3.38 -2.48 13.48
C PHE A 50 -2.10 -2.02 12.78
N ALA A 51 -1.48 -2.87 11.96
CA ALA A 51 -0.23 -2.55 11.26
C ALA A 51 -0.41 -1.37 10.29
N VAL A 52 -1.46 -1.39 9.46
CA VAL A 52 -1.75 -0.31 8.52
C VAL A 52 -2.08 0.98 9.26
N VAL A 53 -2.91 0.92 10.29
CA VAL A 53 -3.25 2.11 11.09
C VAL A 53 -2.00 2.65 11.78
N ALA A 54 -1.16 1.80 12.39
CA ALA A 54 0.08 2.20 13.06
C ALA A 54 1.11 2.80 12.11
N LEU A 55 1.09 2.46 10.81
CA LEU A 55 1.97 3.08 9.83
C LEU A 55 1.62 4.56 9.61
N PHE A 56 0.32 4.88 9.57
CA PHE A 56 -0.18 6.20 9.16
C PHE A 56 -0.73 7.08 10.30
N ARG A 57 -1.20 6.50 11.40
CA ARG A 57 -1.94 7.15 12.50
C ARG A 57 -1.69 6.41 13.83
N HIS A 58 -2.23 6.96 14.93
CA HIS A 58 -2.25 6.26 16.21
C HIS A 58 -3.50 5.38 16.31
N PRO A 59 -3.36 4.05 16.51
CA PRO A 59 -4.52 3.17 16.68
C PRO A 59 -5.36 3.62 17.88
N LEU A 60 -6.67 3.69 17.70
CA LEU A 60 -7.65 4.13 18.71
C LEU A 60 -7.47 5.57 19.25
N GLY A 61 -6.67 6.41 18.58
CA GLY A 61 -6.43 7.80 19.04
C GLY A 61 -5.57 7.91 20.30
N LEU A 62 -5.06 6.79 20.82
CA LEU A 62 -4.23 6.74 22.00
C LEU A 62 -2.78 7.09 21.61
N LYS A 63 -2.37 8.32 21.90
CA LYS A 63 -0.99 8.82 21.69
C LYS A 63 0.06 8.17 22.58
N PHE A 64 -0.36 7.31 23.51
CA PHE A 64 0.50 6.69 24.51
C PHE A 64 1.41 5.58 23.95
N ILE A 65 1.12 5.01 22.77
CA ILE A 65 1.95 3.95 22.19
C ILE A 65 3.14 4.59 21.46
N PRO A 66 4.35 4.59 22.05
CA PRO A 66 5.53 5.14 21.41
C PRO A 66 5.84 4.27 20.18
N HIS A 67 6.30 4.88 19.08
CA HIS A 67 6.60 4.21 17.79
C HIS A 67 5.40 3.84 16.88
N THR A 68 4.21 4.39 17.13
CA THR A 68 3.11 4.40 16.13
C THR A 68 3.12 5.70 15.31
N ALA A 69 2.44 5.74 14.17
CA ALA A 69 2.55 6.78 13.14
C ALA A 69 3.98 6.91 12.55
N ILE A 70 4.57 5.79 12.12
CA ILE A 70 5.94 5.73 11.62
C ILE A 70 6.17 6.65 10.41
N ILE A 71 5.25 6.64 9.44
CA ILE A 71 5.39 7.48 8.24
C ILE A 71 5.33 8.97 8.60
N PRO A 72 4.29 9.48 9.31
CA PRO A 72 4.26 10.87 9.78
C PRO A 72 5.53 11.31 10.52
N ASN A 73 6.05 10.48 11.43
CA ASN A 73 7.21 10.82 12.25
C ASN A 73 8.53 10.85 11.48
N LYS A 74 8.63 10.14 10.34
CA LYS A 74 9.86 10.07 9.52
C LYS A 74 9.70 10.63 8.11
N ARG A 75 8.64 11.39 7.82
CA ARG A 75 8.37 11.92 6.47
C ARG A 75 9.57 12.63 5.85
N GLY A 76 10.27 13.48 6.61
CA GLY A 76 11.44 14.21 6.11
C GLY A 76 12.52 13.28 5.55
N LYS A 77 12.87 12.23 6.29
CA LYS A 77 13.87 11.22 5.86
C LYS A 77 13.41 10.43 4.64
N ILE A 78 12.12 10.12 4.54
CA ILE A 78 11.55 9.40 3.39
C ILE A 78 11.62 10.26 2.13
N VAL A 79 11.24 11.54 2.24
CA VAL A 79 11.29 12.50 1.12
C VAL A 79 12.72 12.71 0.64
N GLU A 80 13.67 12.92 1.57
CA GLU A 80 15.08 13.08 1.23
C GLU A 80 15.64 11.85 0.50
N GLY A 81 15.27 10.64 0.94
CA GLY A 81 15.62 9.41 0.23
C GLY A 81 15.07 9.34 -1.19
N ILE A 82 13.80 9.74 -1.39
CA ILE A 82 13.16 9.76 -2.72
C ILE A 82 13.86 10.77 -3.63
N VAL A 83 14.14 11.99 -3.14
CA VAL A 83 14.85 13.03 -3.91
C VAL A 83 16.21 12.50 -4.39
N LYS A 84 16.98 11.89 -3.49
CA LYS A 84 18.28 11.33 -3.82
C LYS A 84 18.22 10.22 -4.89
N THR A 85 17.20 9.36 -4.82
CA THR A 85 16.98 8.32 -5.84
C THR A 85 16.62 8.93 -7.19
N VAL A 86 15.75 9.95 -7.22
CA VAL A 86 15.38 10.64 -8.46
C VAL A 86 16.60 11.35 -9.08
N GLU A 87 17.39 12.06 -8.27
CA GLU A 87 18.61 12.74 -8.74
C GLU A 87 19.64 11.77 -9.31
N LYS A 88 19.87 10.64 -8.63
CA LYS A 88 20.95 9.72 -8.97
C LYS A 88 20.59 8.73 -10.08
N ASP A 89 19.40 8.17 -10.03
CA ASP A 89 19.03 7.04 -10.89
C ASP A 89 18.17 7.49 -12.09
N TRP A 90 17.33 8.52 -11.93
CA TRP A 90 16.35 8.92 -12.96
C TRP A 90 16.78 10.17 -13.73
N LEU A 91 17.39 11.14 -13.06
CA LEU A 91 18.01 12.33 -13.67
C LEU A 91 19.47 12.11 -14.08
N SER A 92 19.95 10.86 -14.01
CA SER A 92 21.21 10.49 -14.64
C SER A 92 21.22 10.97 -16.09
N LEU A 93 22.29 11.70 -16.45
CA LEU A 93 22.52 12.23 -17.79
C LEU A 93 22.37 11.14 -18.87
N ASP A 94 22.70 9.90 -18.51
CA ASP A 94 22.61 8.73 -19.38
C ASP A 94 21.16 8.31 -19.66
N PHE A 95 20.27 8.41 -18.66
CA PHE A 95 18.84 8.10 -18.82
C PHE A 95 18.13 9.15 -19.68
N ILE A 96 18.45 10.43 -19.45
CA ILE A 96 17.92 11.56 -20.22
C ILE A 96 18.40 11.48 -21.68
N LYS A 97 19.70 11.22 -21.92
CA LYS A 97 20.24 11.04 -23.29
C LYS A 97 19.58 9.87 -24.02
N GLY A 98 19.37 8.73 -23.35
CA GLY A 98 18.70 7.58 -23.94
C GLY A 98 17.25 7.88 -24.34
N LYS A 99 16.51 8.64 -23.51
CA LYS A 99 15.14 9.06 -23.82
C LYS A 99 15.06 10.10 -24.94
N ILE A 100 15.98 11.07 -25.00
CA ILE A 100 16.04 12.08 -26.07
C ILE A 100 16.37 11.45 -27.43
N GLN A 101 17.19 10.39 -27.48
CA GLN A 101 17.43 9.67 -28.74
C GLN A 101 16.26 8.80 -29.20
N THR A 102 15.39 8.38 -28.27
CA THR A 102 14.29 7.46 -28.59
C THR A 102 13.01 8.21 -28.98
N TYR A 103 12.81 9.44 -28.51
CA TYR A 103 11.71 10.29 -28.95
C TYR A 103 12.22 11.27 -30.01
N SER A 104 11.58 11.21 -31.18
CA SER A 104 11.85 11.96 -32.40
C SER A 104 11.62 13.48 -32.28
N LEU A 105 12.01 14.10 -31.16
CA LEU A 105 12.04 15.57 -31.01
C LEU A 105 12.82 16.21 -32.16
N VAL A 106 13.84 15.51 -32.67
CA VAL A 106 14.59 15.92 -33.85
C VAL A 106 13.73 15.84 -35.11
N ASP A 107 12.92 14.79 -35.33
CA ASP A 107 12.07 14.69 -36.52
C ASP A 107 10.85 15.62 -36.46
N GLU A 108 10.29 15.88 -35.28
CA GLU A 108 9.16 16.81 -35.11
C GLU A 108 9.60 18.28 -35.28
N ILE A 109 10.79 18.64 -34.76
CA ILE A 109 11.38 19.96 -35.02
C ILE A 109 11.89 20.06 -36.47
N ALA A 110 12.45 18.99 -37.05
CA ALA A 110 12.89 18.98 -38.44
C ALA A 110 11.70 19.14 -39.41
N SER A 111 10.60 18.42 -39.17
CA SER A 111 9.39 18.55 -39.98
C SER A 111 8.69 19.90 -39.81
N ALA A 112 8.76 20.51 -38.63
CA ALA A 112 8.27 21.88 -38.41
C ALA A 112 9.11 22.93 -39.16
N LEU A 113 10.44 22.78 -39.18
CA LEU A 113 11.36 23.66 -39.90
C LEU A 113 11.28 23.49 -41.42
N ASP A 114 11.03 22.27 -41.92
CA ASP A 114 10.87 22.00 -43.35
C ASP A 114 9.57 22.60 -43.91
N ASN A 115 8.52 22.68 -43.08
CA ASN A 115 7.24 23.29 -43.42
C ASN A 115 7.32 24.83 -43.51
N GLU A 116 8.24 25.47 -42.78
CA GLU A 116 8.39 26.94 -42.78
C GLU A 116 9.20 27.46 -43.98
N LYS A 117 10.02 26.60 -44.62
CA LYS A 117 10.84 26.94 -45.79
C LYS A 117 10.14 26.76 -47.14
N GLY A 118 8.90 26.25 -47.14
CA GLY A 118 8.08 25.95 -48.32
C GLY A 118 7.02 27.01 -48.67
N ARG A 119 7.04 28.19 -48.06
CA ARG A 119 6.25 29.38 -48.44
C ARG A 119 7.16 30.53 -48.81
#